data_AF-A0A2S7EW77-F1
#
_entry.id   AF-A0A2S7EW77-F1
#
_cell.length_a   1.000
_cell.length_b   1.000
_cell.length_c   1.000
_cell.angle_alpha   90.00
_cell.angle_beta   90.00
_cell.angle_gamma   90.00
#
_symmetry.space_group_name_H-M   'P 1'
#
loop_
_entity.id
_entity.type
_entity.pdbx_description
1 polymer ?
#
loop_
_entity_poly.entity_id
_entity_poly.type
_entity_poly.pdbx_seq_one_letter_code
_entity_poly.pdbx_strand_id
1 'polypeptide(L)'
;MSGSLLRPMSAALAAATRTCRQRRSLVLAARHRVLGCAARGVLGMALGAVVLASPLSAQAPDIQALRQAATGARFTLGHSTYRLIPGAVVRLRVEARPRDRHMAHAGAGVVASIGPYAILLGSDARNAAQAPPDPSRPDERLAAAINELTEQTVLVAPKLKLFGTTPGVVEALARRTGGTLVYASAIDGSAVIRYASVEAAHAALLQLQNASGVTEVALQVIQAFDERN
;
A
#
# COMPACT_ATOMS: atom_id res chain seq x y z
N MET A 1 6.65 -43.28 49.36
CA MET A 1 5.82 -42.52 50.32
C MET A 1 5.95 -41.04 49.97
N SER A 2 4.81 -40.35 49.89
CA SER A 2 4.64 -38.89 49.67
C SER A 2 5.10 -38.36 48.30
N GLY A 3 4.28 -37.73 47.45
CA GLY A 3 3.00 -37.06 47.64
C GLY A 3 3.19 -35.56 47.44
N SER A 4 2.79 -35.02 46.29
CA SER A 4 2.33 -33.63 46.16
C SER A 4 1.57 -33.41 44.86
N LEU A 5 0.33 -33.00 45.06
CA LEU A 5 -0.66 -32.51 44.11
C LEU A 5 -0.33 -31.05 43.77
N LEU A 6 -0.45 -30.66 42.49
CA LEU A 6 -0.84 -29.30 42.11
C LEU A 6 -1.42 -29.32 40.69
N ARG A 7 -2.70 -28.95 40.61
CA ARG A 7 -3.43 -28.59 39.38
C ARG A 7 -2.71 -27.44 38.65
N PRO A 8 -2.93 -27.31 37.34
CA PRO A 8 -3.88 -26.27 36.90
C PRO A 8 -4.91 -26.75 35.88
N MET A 9 -6.11 -26.17 36.01
CA MET A 9 -7.17 -26.11 35.01
C MET A 9 -6.73 -25.16 33.88
N SER A 10 -6.98 -25.52 32.62
CA SER A 10 -8.00 -24.84 31.78
C SER A 10 -7.90 -25.20 30.30
N ALA A 11 -9.06 -25.59 29.77
CA ALA A 11 -9.60 -25.31 28.44
C ALA A 11 -8.78 -25.73 27.20
N ALA A 12 -9.04 -26.96 26.76
CA ALA A 12 -8.96 -27.32 25.35
C ALA A 12 -10.37 -27.20 24.74
N LEU A 13 -10.57 -26.24 23.83
CA LEU A 13 -11.72 -26.22 22.93
C LEU A 13 -11.18 -26.21 21.50
N ALA A 14 -11.37 -27.33 20.82
CA ALA A 14 -11.03 -27.52 19.42
C ALA A 14 -12.25 -28.04 18.65
N ALA A 15 -12.22 -27.77 17.35
CA ALA A 15 -13.12 -28.20 16.26
C ALA A 15 -14.46 -27.44 16.18
N ALA A 16 -14.64 -26.51 15.22
CA ALA A 16 -14.73 -26.68 13.77
C ALA A 16 -16.02 -27.38 13.32
N THR A 17 -16.97 -26.63 12.76
CA THR A 17 -17.80 -27.09 11.63
C THR A 17 -18.13 -25.92 10.70
N ARG A 18 -17.90 -26.19 9.42
CA ARG A 18 -18.26 -25.36 8.26
C ARG A 18 -19.77 -25.41 8.06
N THR A 19 -20.38 -24.29 7.70
CA THR A 19 -21.58 -24.30 6.86
C THR A 19 -21.56 -23.13 5.88
N CYS A 20 -21.39 -23.48 4.62
CA CYS A 20 -21.82 -22.72 3.45
C CYS A 20 -23.27 -22.25 3.61
N ARG A 21 -23.58 -20.98 3.30
CA ARG A 21 -24.73 -20.68 2.43
C ARG A 21 -24.77 -19.23 1.96
N GLN A 22 -24.81 -19.12 0.63
CA GLN A 22 -25.65 -18.21 -0.15
C GLN A 22 -25.39 -16.70 -0.05
N ARG A 23 -24.43 -16.24 -0.88
CA ARG A 23 -24.59 -14.97 -1.60
C ARG A 23 -25.75 -15.10 -2.58
N ARG A 24 -26.83 -14.35 -2.36
CA ARG A 24 -27.88 -14.13 -3.36
C ARG A 24 -27.36 -13.14 -4.38
N SER A 25 -27.16 -13.63 -5.60
CA SER A 25 -26.99 -12.85 -6.81
C SER A 25 -28.29 -12.09 -7.12
N LEU A 26 -28.23 -10.76 -7.14
CA LEU A 26 -29.28 -9.93 -7.72
C LEU A 26 -29.08 -9.88 -9.23
N VAL A 27 -29.70 -10.82 -9.94
CA VAL A 27 -29.97 -10.71 -11.37
C VAL A 27 -31.29 -9.96 -11.49
N LEU A 28 -31.24 -8.65 -11.73
CA LEU A 28 -32.45 -7.91 -12.11
C LEU A 28 -32.62 -8.03 -13.62
N ALA A 29 -33.58 -8.86 -13.99
CA ALA A 29 -33.97 -9.14 -15.35
C ALA A 29 -34.51 -7.87 -16.03
N ALA A 30 -33.91 -7.57 -17.18
CA ALA A 30 -34.53 -6.76 -18.21
C ALA A 30 -35.84 -7.41 -18.67
N ARG A 31 -36.94 -6.64 -18.62
CA ARG A 31 -38.11 -6.91 -19.44
C ARG A 31 -38.65 -5.61 -20.00
N HIS A 32 -38.31 -5.40 -21.27
CA HIS A 32 -39.09 -4.59 -22.18
C HIS A 32 -40.54 -5.08 -22.22
N ARG A 33 -41.50 -4.18 -22.02
CA ARG A 33 -42.81 -4.27 -22.62
C ARG A 33 -43.16 -2.92 -23.24
N VAL A 34 -43.35 -2.97 -24.55
CA VAL A 34 -43.89 -1.92 -25.41
C VAL A 34 -45.37 -2.23 -25.64
N LEU A 35 -46.13 -1.19 -26.02
CA LEU A 35 -47.55 -1.11 -26.40
C LEU A 35 -48.54 -0.96 -25.22
N GLY A 36 -49.44 0.03 -25.19
CA GLY A 36 -49.74 1.10 -26.16
C GLY A 36 -50.94 1.97 -25.73
N CYS A 37 -51.35 2.84 -26.65
CA CYS A 37 -52.62 3.60 -26.74
C CYS A 37 -52.83 4.91 -25.92
N ALA A 38 -52.47 6.01 -26.57
CA ALA A 38 -53.28 7.21 -26.88
C ALA A 38 -54.37 7.70 -25.90
N ALA A 39 -54.21 8.93 -25.42
CA ALA A 39 -55.29 9.92 -25.32
C ALA A 39 -54.72 11.36 -25.29
N ARG A 40 -55.45 12.25 -25.95
CA ARG A 40 -55.18 13.67 -26.24
C ARG A 40 -55.21 14.55 -24.98
N GLY A 41 -54.43 15.64 -24.96
CA GLY A 41 -54.79 16.82 -24.16
C GLY A 41 -53.65 17.74 -23.72
N VAL A 42 -53.53 18.88 -24.41
CA VAL A 42 -53.23 20.22 -23.88
C VAL A 42 -51.81 20.53 -23.34
N LEU A 43 -51.09 21.31 -24.16
CA LEU A 43 -50.39 22.57 -23.84
C LEU A 43 -49.76 22.72 -22.44
N GLY A 44 -48.42 22.82 -22.37
CA GLY A 44 -47.76 23.42 -21.21
C GLY A 44 -46.28 23.14 -21.08
N MET A 45 -45.45 24.10 -21.51
CA MET A 45 -44.12 24.43 -20.96
C MET A 45 -43.12 23.28 -20.72
N ALA A 46 -42.20 23.15 -21.68
CA ALA A 46 -40.94 22.43 -21.52
C ALA A 46 -40.09 23.04 -20.39
N LEU A 47 -39.84 22.26 -19.34
CA LEU A 47 -38.69 22.43 -18.44
C LEU A 47 -37.92 21.10 -18.43
N GLY A 48 -36.97 21.00 -19.36
CA GLY A 48 -36.02 19.91 -19.41
C GLY A 48 -35.04 20.04 -18.25
N ALA A 49 -35.27 19.27 -17.19
CA ALA A 49 -34.27 19.06 -16.15
C ALA A 49 -33.20 18.08 -16.67
N VAL A 50 -32.22 18.60 -17.41
CA VAL A 50 -30.99 17.87 -17.70
C VAL A 50 -30.19 17.80 -16.40
N VAL A 51 -30.37 16.71 -15.65
CA VAL A 51 -29.48 16.35 -14.55
C VAL A 51 -28.15 15.93 -15.18
N LEU A 52 -27.23 16.88 -15.33
CA LEU A 52 -25.82 16.59 -15.57
C LEU A 52 -25.25 16.00 -14.28
N ALA A 53 -25.46 14.69 -14.10
CA ALA A 53 -24.69 13.93 -13.14
C ALA A 53 -23.24 13.87 -13.67
N SER A 54 -22.40 14.81 -13.23
CA SER A 54 -20.97 14.74 -13.48
C SER A 54 -20.46 13.39 -12.95
N PRO A 55 -19.81 12.55 -13.76
CA PRO A 55 -19.19 11.34 -13.24
C PRO A 55 -18.10 11.77 -12.27
N LEU A 56 -18.26 11.37 -11.00
CA LEU A 56 -17.20 11.41 -10.01
C LEU A 56 -16.08 10.50 -10.55
N SER A 57 -15.07 11.08 -11.20
CA SER A 57 -13.88 10.37 -11.66
C SER A 57 -13.07 9.97 -10.44
N ALA A 58 -13.45 8.85 -9.83
CA ALA A 58 -12.51 8.02 -9.09
C ALA A 58 -11.36 7.75 -10.06
N GLN A 59 -10.22 8.42 -9.85
CA GLN A 59 -9.03 8.24 -10.67
C GLN A 59 -8.64 6.77 -10.56
N ALA A 60 -9.03 5.97 -11.55
CA ALA A 60 -8.63 4.59 -11.64
C ALA A 60 -7.10 4.59 -11.82
N PRO A 61 -6.36 3.77 -11.06
CA PRO A 61 -4.92 3.71 -11.19
C PRO A 61 -4.54 3.37 -12.64
N ASP A 62 -3.58 4.11 -13.22
CA ASP A 62 -3.02 3.79 -14.52
C ASP A 62 -1.99 2.66 -14.36
N ILE A 63 -2.52 1.45 -14.22
CA ILE A 63 -1.73 0.23 -13.98
C ILE A 63 -0.78 -0.03 -15.15
N GLN A 64 -1.15 0.33 -16.39
CA GLN A 64 -0.29 0.13 -17.56
C GLN A 64 0.95 1.03 -17.48
N ALA A 65 0.78 2.31 -17.18
CA ALA A 65 1.89 3.23 -16.99
C ALA A 65 2.82 2.77 -15.85
N LEU A 66 2.24 2.33 -14.74
CA LEU A 66 3.01 1.81 -13.60
C LEU A 66 3.80 0.56 -13.98
N ARG A 67 3.19 -0.40 -14.69
CA ARG A 67 3.87 -1.62 -15.13
C ARG A 67 5.00 -1.34 -16.11
N GLN A 68 4.80 -0.43 -17.06
CA GLN A 68 5.84 -0.01 -18.00
C GLN A 68 6.99 0.69 -17.28
N ALA A 69 6.69 1.49 -16.25
CA ALA A 69 7.71 2.18 -15.47
C ALA A 69 8.43 1.26 -14.47
N ALA A 70 7.87 0.10 -14.11
CA ALA A 70 8.45 -0.88 -13.17
C ALA A 70 9.68 -1.58 -13.77
N THR A 71 10.77 -0.86 -13.98
CA THR A 71 12.02 -1.37 -14.59
C THR A 71 13.14 -1.58 -13.57
N GLY A 72 12.91 -1.20 -12.30
CA GLY A 72 13.92 -1.18 -11.25
C GLY A 72 14.27 -2.53 -10.66
N ALA A 73 14.99 -2.49 -9.54
CA ALA A 73 15.45 -3.68 -8.85
C ALA A 73 14.27 -4.54 -8.36
N ARG A 74 14.48 -5.86 -8.38
CA ARG A 74 13.55 -6.84 -7.85
C ARG A 74 13.90 -7.18 -6.41
N PHE A 75 12.89 -7.46 -5.61
CA PHE A 75 13.03 -8.01 -4.26
C PHE A 75 11.84 -8.89 -3.91
N THR A 76 12.02 -9.78 -2.95
CA THR A 76 10.99 -10.72 -2.50
C THR A 76 10.58 -10.41 -1.07
N LEU A 77 9.29 -10.61 -0.77
CA LEU A 77 8.75 -10.61 0.58
C LEU A 77 7.76 -11.78 0.68
N GLY A 78 8.08 -12.76 1.52
CA GLY A 78 7.39 -14.05 1.52
C GLY A 78 7.41 -14.69 0.13
N HIS A 79 6.24 -15.02 -0.40
CA HIS A 79 6.08 -15.63 -1.73
C HIS A 79 5.84 -14.60 -2.85
N SER A 80 5.82 -13.31 -2.53
CA SER A 80 5.58 -12.25 -3.52
C SER A 80 6.89 -11.67 -4.01
N THR A 81 6.98 -11.47 -5.33
CA THR A 81 8.08 -10.74 -5.96
C THR A 81 7.60 -9.34 -6.32
N TYR A 82 8.38 -8.36 -5.94
CA TYR A 82 8.11 -6.96 -6.18
C TYR A 82 9.20 -6.37 -7.06
N ARG A 83 8.80 -5.39 -7.89
CA ARG A 83 9.68 -4.67 -8.80
C ARG A 83 9.54 -3.18 -8.55
N LEU A 84 10.65 -2.52 -8.21
CA LEU A 84 10.67 -1.08 -7.97
C LEU A 84 10.35 -0.31 -9.26
N ILE A 85 9.70 0.84 -9.08
CA ILE A 85 9.38 1.79 -10.16
C ILE A 85 10.37 2.96 -10.09
N PRO A 86 11.51 2.91 -10.80
CA PRO A 86 12.48 3.99 -10.79
C PRO A 86 11.87 5.27 -11.36
N GLY A 87 12.25 6.41 -10.80
CA GLY A 87 11.73 7.72 -11.21
C GLY A 87 10.30 8.00 -10.77
N ALA A 88 9.61 7.06 -10.11
CA ALA A 88 8.38 7.36 -9.41
C ALA A 88 8.65 8.22 -8.18
N VAL A 89 7.81 9.22 -7.97
CA VAL A 89 7.88 10.07 -6.78
C VAL A 89 6.63 9.85 -5.95
N VAL A 90 6.83 9.49 -4.68
CA VAL A 90 5.75 9.33 -3.71
C VAL A 90 5.60 10.63 -2.92
N ARG A 91 4.40 11.20 -2.89
CA ARG A 91 4.09 12.42 -2.14
C ARG A 91 2.89 12.21 -1.25
N LEU A 92 2.91 12.83 -0.07
CA LEU A 92 1.71 12.94 0.74
C LEU A 92 0.72 13.87 0.03
N ARG A 93 -0.53 13.42 -0.13
CA ARG A 93 -1.63 14.28 -0.53
C ARG A 93 -1.95 15.17 0.66
N VAL A 94 -1.47 16.41 0.62
CA VAL A 94 -1.97 17.44 1.52
C VAL A 94 -3.42 17.70 1.12
N GLU A 95 -4.37 17.46 2.04
CA GLU A 95 -5.76 17.81 1.78
C GLU A 95 -5.85 19.31 1.50
N ALA A 96 -6.05 19.67 0.23
CA ALA A 96 -6.41 21.03 -0.11
C ALA A 96 -7.74 21.34 0.57
N ARG A 97 -7.78 22.43 1.34
CA ARG A 97 -8.99 22.91 2.03
C ARG A 97 -10.15 22.94 1.03
N PRO A 98 -11.40 22.62 1.43
CA PRO A 98 -12.52 22.42 0.51
C PRO A 98 -12.90 23.62 -0.37
N ARG A 99 -12.34 24.82 -0.16
CA ARG A 99 -12.48 25.97 -1.08
C ARG A 99 -11.59 25.90 -2.32
N ASP A 100 -10.50 25.14 -2.27
CA ASP A 100 -9.61 24.91 -3.41
C ASP A 100 -9.98 23.66 -4.21
N ARG A 101 -11.05 22.93 -3.83
CA ARG A 101 -11.46 21.69 -4.52
C ARG A 101 -11.74 21.88 -6.01
N HIS A 102 -12.14 23.08 -6.45
CA HIS A 102 -12.34 23.38 -7.87
C HIS A 102 -11.02 23.58 -8.64
N MET A 103 -9.89 23.87 -7.97
CA MET A 103 -8.55 23.92 -8.59
C MET A 103 -7.69 22.69 -8.26
N ALA A 104 -7.94 22.01 -7.14
CA ALA A 104 -7.21 20.81 -6.71
C ALA A 104 -7.67 19.51 -7.44
N HIS A 105 -8.74 19.59 -8.24
CA HIS A 105 -9.13 18.51 -9.17
C HIS A 105 -8.27 18.45 -10.45
N ALA A 106 -7.24 19.30 -10.57
CA ALA A 106 -6.27 19.24 -11.65
C ALA A 106 -4.92 18.66 -11.15
N GLY A 107 -4.95 17.51 -10.49
CA GLY A 107 -3.73 16.72 -10.21
C GLY A 107 -3.26 15.98 -11.46
N ALA A 108 -2.98 16.69 -12.55
CA ALA A 108 -2.36 16.11 -13.73
C ALA A 108 -1.02 15.47 -13.32
N GLY A 109 -0.93 14.14 -13.40
CA GLY A 109 0.29 13.40 -13.09
C GLY A 109 0.23 12.36 -11.98
N VAL A 110 -0.88 12.26 -11.23
CA VAL A 110 -1.06 11.17 -10.25
C VAL A 110 -1.49 9.90 -10.98
N VAL A 111 -0.65 8.86 -10.94
CA VAL A 111 -0.90 7.58 -11.63
C VAL A 111 -1.48 6.50 -10.72
N ALA A 112 -1.28 6.62 -9.40
CA ALA A 112 -1.88 5.77 -8.39
C ALA A 112 -1.90 6.48 -7.04
N SER A 113 -2.65 5.92 -6.09
CA SER A 113 -2.67 6.39 -4.72
C SER A 113 -2.84 5.23 -3.74
N ILE A 114 -2.12 5.32 -2.61
CA ILE A 114 -2.13 4.32 -1.54
C ILE A 114 -2.28 5.07 -0.21
N GLY A 115 -3.46 4.97 0.39
CA GLY A 115 -3.84 5.79 1.54
C GLY A 115 -3.63 7.29 1.26
N PRO A 116 -2.92 8.01 2.13
CA PRO A 116 -2.70 9.44 1.95
C PRO A 116 -1.58 9.75 0.94
N TYR A 117 -0.94 8.77 0.32
CA TYR A 117 0.16 8.99 -0.62
C TYR A 117 -0.31 8.92 -2.08
N ALA A 118 0.14 9.88 -2.88
CA ALA A 118 0.02 9.88 -4.34
C ALA A 118 1.36 9.43 -4.96
N ILE A 119 1.27 8.68 -6.05
CA ILE A 119 2.41 8.24 -6.86
C ILE A 119 2.37 9.01 -8.17
N LEU A 120 3.47 9.69 -8.49
CA LEU A 120 3.65 10.44 -9.73
C LEU A 120 4.71 9.76 -10.61
N LEU A 121 4.57 9.90 -11.93
CA LEU A 121 5.53 9.44 -12.95
C LEU A 121 5.91 10.58 -13.91
N GLY A 122 6.95 10.35 -14.72
CA GLY A 122 7.26 11.20 -15.87
C GLY A 122 7.71 12.63 -15.53
N SER A 123 7.16 13.62 -16.24
CA SER A 123 7.42 15.05 -15.99
C SER A 123 6.95 15.49 -14.61
N ASP A 124 5.81 14.97 -14.16
CA ASP A 124 5.20 15.40 -12.90
C ASP A 124 6.02 14.88 -11.71
N ALA A 125 6.55 13.65 -11.83
CA ALA A 125 7.54 13.15 -10.89
C ALA A 125 8.81 14.01 -10.85
N ARG A 126 9.36 14.40 -12.01
CA ARG A 126 10.58 15.24 -12.07
C ARG A 126 10.35 16.62 -11.45
N ASN A 127 9.22 17.25 -11.74
CA ASN A 127 8.84 18.54 -11.15
C ASN A 127 8.63 18.40 -9.64
N ALA A 128 7.92 17.34 -9.21
CA ALA A 128 7.72 17.06 -7.81
C ALA A 128 9.03 16.76 -7.08
N ALA A 129 9.99 16.06 -7.68
CA ALA A 129 11.28 15.75 -7.06
C ALA A 129 12.10 17.00 -6.69
N GLN A 130 11.90 18.11 -7.41
CA GLN A 130 12.56 19.39 -7.13
C GLN A 130 11.94 20.14 -5.94
N ALA A 131 10.73 19.77 -5.52
CA ALA A 131 10.09 20.38 -4.36
C ALA A 131 10.85 19.98 -3.07
N PRO A 132 11.13 20.94 -2.16
CA PRO A 132 11.82 20.68 -0.91
C PRO A 132 11.18 19.52 -0.14
N PRO A 133 11.97 18.63 0.49
CA PRO A 133 11.44 17.60 1.36
C PRO A 133 10.71 18.25 2.54
N ASP A 134 9.55 17.71 2.91
CA ASP A 134 8.78 18.18 4.06
C ASP A 134 9.60 17.93 5.35
N PRO A 135 10.03 18.97 6.07
CA PRO A 135 10.83 18.81 7.28
C PRO A 135 10.07 18.13 8.42
N SER A 136 8.73 18.05 8.36
CA SER A 136 7.91 17.35 9.34
C SER A 136 7.89 15.83 9.15
N ARG A 137 8.41 15.31 8.03
CA ARG A 137 8.54 13.86 7.77
C ARG A 137 9.90 13.53 7.14
N PRO A 138 11.00 13.73 7.88
CA PRO A 138 12.36 13.49 7.36
C PRO A 138 12.62 12.01 7.03
N ASP A 139 11.78 11.09 7.52
CA ASP A 139 11.99 9.64 7.51
C ASP A 139 11.26 8.84 6.41
N GLU A 140 10.47 9.49 5.55
CA GLU A 140 9.65 8.78 4.56
C GLU A 140 10.05 9.12 3.12
N ARG A 141 11.30 8.79 2.77
CA ARG A 141 11.71 8.64 1.36
C ARG A 141 11.16 7.33 0.80
N LEU A 142 9.85 7.29 0.61
CA LEU A 142 9.15 6.12 0.08
C LEU A 142 9.41 5.98 -1.41
N ALA A 143 9.54 4.74 -1.88
CA ALA A 143 9.50 4.40 -3.29
C ALA A 143 8.21 3.65 -3.62
N ALA A 144 7.86 3.61 -4.90
CA ALA A 144 6.78 2.77 -5.40
C ALA A 144 7.33 1.45 -5.96
N ALA A 145 6.58 0.37 -5.77
CA ALA A 145 6.82 -0.93 -6.39
C ALA A 145 5.52 -1.55 -6.87
N ILE A 146 5.62 -2.55 -7.75
CA ILE A 146 4.51 -3.39 -8.17
C ILE A 146 4.80 -4.82 -7.77
N ASN A 147 3.79 -5.52 -7.26
CA ASN A 147 3.81 -6.97 -7.15
C ASN A 147 3.71 -7.57 -8.56
N GLU A 148 4.73 -8.31 -9.01
CA GLU A 148 4.80 -8.84 -10.38
C GLU A 148 3.69 -9.86 -10.68
N LEU A 149 3.08 -10.48 -9.64
CA LEU A 149 2.00 -11.45 -9.81
C LEU A 149 0.61 -10.81 -9.78
N THR A 150 0.35 -9.92 -8.83
CA THR A 150 -1.00 -9.34 -8.63
C THR A 150 -1.18 -8.00 -9.32
N GLU A 151 -0.12 -7.44 -9.91
CA GLU A 151 -0.05 -6.08 -10.45
C GLU A 151 -0.43 -4.98 -9.44
N GLN A 152 -0.50 -5.32 -8.15
CA GLN A 152 -0.82 -4.38 -7.09
C GLN A 152 0.36 -3.43 -6.84
N THR A 153 0.09 -2.13 -6.86
CA THR A 153 1.07 -1.11 -6.48
C THR A 153 1.20 -1.03 -4.95
N VAL A 154 2.42 -0.92 -4.46
CA VAL A 154 2.75 -0.84 -3.03
C VAL A 154 3.77 0.27 -2.79
N LEU A 155 3.83 0.76 -1.55
CA LEU A 155 4.91 1.66 -1.12
C LEU A 155 6.02 0.85 -0.44
N VAL A 156 7.25 1.29 -0.61
CA VAL A 156 8.43 0.66 -0.05
C VAL A 156 9.16 1.69 0.79
N ALA A 157 9.38 1.37 2.06
CA ALA A 157 10.12 2.23 2.97
C ALA A 157 11.62 1.93 2.91
N PRO A 158 12.50 2.92 3.19
CA PRO A 158 13.95 2.73 3.25
C PRO A 158 14.36 2.03 4.56
N LYS A 159 13.73 0.89 4.86
CA LYS A 159 13.87 0.15 6.12
C LYS A 159 13.95 -1.34 5.82
N LEU A 160 14.86 -2.02 6.51
CA LEU A 160 14.94 -3.48 6.54
C LEU A 160 14.43 -3.99 7.87
N LYS A 161 13.57 -5.00 7.82
CA LYS A 161 13.18 -5.82 8.97
C LYS A 161 14.05 -7.06 8.99
N LEU A 162 14.57 -7.40 10.16
CA LEU A 162 15.41 -8.56 10.39
C LEU A 162 14.76 -9.43 11.45
N PHE A 163 14.87 -10.75 11.30
CA PHE A 163 14.32 -11.74 12.22
C PHE A 163 15.40 -12.76 12.60
N GLY A 164 15.26 -13.33 13.80
CA GLY A 164 16.22 -14.30 14.33
C GLY A 164 17.60 -13.70 14.61
N THR A 165 17.65 -12.42 14.99
CA THR A 165 18.89 -11.69 15.30
C THR A 165 18.93 -11.30 16.78
N THR A 166 20.10 -10.86 17.26
CA THR A 166 20.27 -10.23 18.57
C THR A 166 20.61 -8.75 18.43
N PRO A 167 20.38 -7.91 19.47
CA PRO A 167 20.73 -6.50 19.44
C PRO A 167 22.20 -6.22 19.08
N GLY A 168 23.14 -6.97 19.65
CA GLY A 168 24.57 -6.79 19.37
C GLY A 168 24.94 -7.14 17.92
N VAL A 169 24.35 -8.20 17.36
CA VAL A 169 24.55 -8.57 15.95
C VAL A 169 24.00 -7.48 15.04
N VAL A 170 22.73 -7.07 15.22
CA VAL A 170 22.11 -6.11 14.32
C VAL A 170 22.76 -4.72 14.38
N GLU A 171 23.28 -4.32 15.54
CA GLU A 171 24.04 -3.07 15.66
C GLU A 171 25.32 -3.11 14.81
N ALA A 172 26.05 -4.23 14.84
CA ALA A 172 27.22 -4.42 13.99
C ALA A 172 26.85 -4.47 12.50
N LEU A 173 25.74 -5.13 12.14
CA LEU A 173 25.22 -5.15 10.77
C LEU A 173 24.87 -3.75 10.27
N ALA A 174 24.14 -2.98 11.07
CA ALA A 174 23.73 -1.61 10.73
C ALA A 174 24.94 -0.71 10.47
N ARG A 175 25.95 -0.76 11.35
CA ARG A 175 27.22 -0.03 11.13
C ARG A 175 27.91 -0.44 9.84
N ARG A 176 28.00 -1.75 9.57
CA ARG A 176 28.68 -2.28 8.38
C ARG A 176 27.99 -1.86 7.08
N THR A 177 26.67 -1.80 7.05
CA THR A 177 25.89 -1.46 5.85
C THR A 177 25.57 0.04 5.74
N GLY A 178 26.05 0.87 6.67
CA GLY A 178 25.75 2.30 6.70
C GLY A 178 24.30 2.62 7.07
N GLY A 179 23.62 1.71 7.75
CA GLY A 179 22.26 1.89 8.27
C GLY A 179 22.22 2.45 9.69
N THR A 180 21.06 2.95 10.10
CA THR A 180 20.76 3.37 11.48
C THR A 180 19.85 2.34 12.14
N LEU A 181 20.24 1.81 13.30
CA LEU A 181 19.37 0.94 14.09
C LEU A 181 18.19 1.75 14.64
N VAL A 182 16.96 1.35 14.31
CA VAL A 182 15.72 1.98 14.80
C VAL A 182 15.12 1.20 15.95
N TYR A 183 15.21 -0.13 15.87
CA TYR A 183 14.61 -1.04 16.84
C TYR A 183 15.40 -2.35 16.86
N ALA A 184 15.56 -2.93 18.04
CA ALA A 184 16.05 -4.29 18.22
C ALA A 184 15.44 -4.87 19.49
N SER A 185 15.01 -6.12 19.43
CA SER A 185 14.49 -6.85 20.58
C SER A 185 15.15 -8.21 20.69
N ALA A 186 15.66 -8.50 21.89
CA ALA A 186 16.20 -9.82 22.23
C ALA A 186 15.10 -10.84 22.56
N ILE A 187 13.86 -10.39 22.78
CA ILE A 187 12.75 -11.24 23.23
C ILE A 187 12.17 -12.03 22.05
N ASP A 188 11.88 -11.33 20.96
CA ASP A 188 11.32 -11.91 19.72
C ASP A 188 12.37 -12.05 18.60
N GLY A 189 13.60 -11.56 18.83
CA GLY A 189 14.68 -11.61 17.85
C GLY A 189 14.45 -10.72 16.62
N SER A 190 13.55 -9.72 16.73
CA SER A 190 13.22 -8.80 15.64
C SER A 190 14.06 -7.53 15.72
N ALA A 191 14.41 -6.98 14.56
CA ALA A 191 15.06 -5.68 14.48
C ALA A 191 14.71 -4.91 13.21
N VAL A 192 14.94 -3.59 13.24
CA VAL A 192 14.71 -2.69 12.12
C VAL A 192 15.92 -1.78 11.93
N ILE A 193 16.48 -1.80 10.71
CA ILE A 193 17.53 -0.88 10.27
C ILE A 193 16.95 0.07 9.23
N ARG A 194 17.12 1.39 9.43
CA ARG A 194 16.76 2.44 8.47
C ARG A 194 17.96 2.84 7.64
N TYR A 195 17.72 3.19 6.37
CA TYR A 195 18.73 3.66 5.43
C TYR A 195 18.32 5.03 4.84
N ALA A 196 19.27 5.68 4.16
CA ALA A 196 19.05 6.99 3.57
C ALA A 196 18.09 6.98 2.35
N SER A 197 17.92 5.82 1.69
CA SER A 197 16.99 5.64 0.58
C SER A 197 16.59 4.16 0.43
N VAL A 198 15.58 3.90 -0.41
CA VAL A 198 15.13 2.53 -0.69
C VAL A 198 16.20 1.76 -1.48
N GLU A 199 16.94 2.42 -2.36
CA GLU A 199 18.07 1.85 -3.09
C GLU A 199 19.19 1.43 -2.13
N ALA A 200 19.52 2.27 -1.15
CA ALA A 200 20.50 1.93 -0.11
C ALA A 200 20.02 0.75 0.75
N ALA A 201 18.74 0.72 1.12
CA ALA A 201 18.14 -0.41 1.83
C ALA A 201 18.17 -1.70 0.99
N HIS A 202 17.91 -1.62 -0.32
CA HIS A 202 17.97 -2.77 -1.22
C HIS A 202 19.40 -3.28 -1.42
N ALA A 203 20.37 -2.39 -1.58
CA ALA A 203 21.78 -2.77 -1.64
C ALA A 203 22.20 -3.49 -0.34
N ALA A 204 21.78 -2.97 0.82
CA ALA A 204 22.03 -3.61 2.11
C ALA A 204 21.29 -4.95 2.26
N LEU A 205 20.07 -5.09 1.72
CA LEU A 205 19.34 -6.35 1.69
C LEU A 205 20.18 -7.44 1.04
N LEU A 206 20.76 -7.18 -0.13
CA LEU A 206 21.60 -8.14 -0.85
C LEU A 206 22.85 -8.54 -0.05
N GLN A 207 23.43 -7.61 0.70
CA GLN A 207 24.57 -7.90 1.59
C GLN A 207 24.18 -8.71 2.83
N LEU A 208 22.95 -8.54 3.32
CA LEU A 208 22.47 -9.14 4.57
C LEU A 208 21.75 -10.48 4.38
N GLN A 209 21.31 -10.81 3.17
CA GLN A 209 20.63 -12.08 2.86
C GLN A 209 21.42 -13.33 3.28
N ASN A 210 22.75 -13.24 3.30
CA ASN A 210 23.64 -14.34 3.70
C ASN A 210 24.49 -13.98 4.93
N ALA A 211 24.11 -12.95 5.69
CA ALA A 211 24.87 -12.55 6.87
C ALA A 211 24.65 -13.55 8.02
N SER A 212 25.73 -13.93 8.70
CA SER A 212 25.65 -14.74 9.92
C SER A 212 24.87 -14.03 11.02
N GLY A 213 24.02 -14.77 11.74
CA GLY A 213 23.27 -14.25 12.88
C GLY A 213 21.97 -13.54 12.52
N VAL A 214 21.47 -13.74 11.28
CA VAL A 214 20.15 -13.31 10.82
C VAL A 214 19.50 -14.50 10.13
N THR A 215 18.26 -14.82 10.50
CA THR A 215 17.49 -15.89 9.85
C THR A 215 16.80 -15.39 8.60
N GLU A 216 16.23 -14.18 8.67
CA GLU A 216 15.52 -13.56 7.56
C GLU A 216 15.73 -12.05 7.58
N VAL A 217 15.84 -11.47 6.38
CA VAL A 217 15.88 -10.03 6.16
C VAL A 217 14.94 -9.68 5.02
N ALA A 218 14.13 -8.64 5.23
CA ALA A 218 13.14 -8.21 4.25
C ALA A 218 13.02 -6.68 4.19
N LEU A 219 12.75 -6.18 2.99
CA LEU A 219 12.44 -4.77 2.77
C LEU A 219 11.02 -4.46 3.26
N GLN A 220 10.83 -3.33 3.94
CA GLN A 220 9.53 -2.96 4.47
C GLN A 220 8.58 -2.47 3.37
N VAL A 221 7.51 -3.25 3.12
CA VAL A 221 6.43 -2.93 2.18
C VAL A 221 5.19 -2.45 2.93
N ILE A 222 4.52 -1.42 2.40
CA ILE A 222 3.26 -0.85 2.90
C ILE A 222 2.21 -1.02 1.79
N GLN A 223 1.20 -1.85 2.06
CA GLN A 223 0.19 -2.25 1.05
C GLN A 223 -1.19 -1.62 1.31
N ALA A 224 -1.48 -1.31 2.57
CA ALA A 224 -2.72 -0.68 2.99
C ALA A 224 -2.45 0.17 4.23
N PHE A 225 -3.11 1.32 4.30
CA PHE A 225 -3.24 2.09 5.53
C PHE A 225 -4.59 1.72 6.11
N ASP A 226 -4.62 1.23 7.35
CA ASP A 226 -5.88 1.06 8.07
C ASP A 226 -6.33 2.47 8.51
N GLU A 227 -7.46 2.95 8.00
CA GLU A 227 -8.03 4.26 8.34
C GLU A 227 -8.69 4.27 9.72
N ARG A 228 -8.62 3.16 10.48
CA ARG A 228 -9.08 3.10 11.87
C ARG A 228 -7.97 3.48 12.84
N ASN A 229 -7.65 4.78 12.92
CA ASN A 229 -7.03 5.35 14.12
C ASN A 229 -7.38 6.83 14.27
#